data_AF-A0A0H2SD22-F1
#
_entry.id   AF-A0A0H2SD22-F1
#
_cell.length_a   1.000
_cell.length_b   1.000
_cell.length_c   1.000
_cell.angle_alpha   90.00
_cell.angle_beta   90.00
_cell.angle_gamma   90.00
#
_symmetry.space_group_name_H-M   'P 1'
#
loop_
_entity.id
_entity.type
_entity.pdbx_description
1 polymer ?
#
loop_
_entity_poly.entity_id
_entity_poly.type
_entity_poly.pdbx_seq_one_letter_code
_entity_poly.pdbx_strand_id
1 'polypeptide(L)'
;MLEIKIDKKMIMDLLNKFIKYTSSDFIRKIFNASTKISFKENSIEIKVFFLKYYIKIHKIPFTLSGVYEFEHNLPIYLINKNKLPQNILIDKNKIYIYIKGNFFTQNTYIDTFVFDNDKVIIKLK
;
A
#
# COMPACT_ATOMS: atom_id res chain seq x y z
N MET A 1 -13.37 20.95 4.70
CA MET A 1 -12.39 19.88 4.93
C MET A 1 -12.53 18.88 3.80
N LEU A 2 -11.47 18.66 3.01
CA LEU A 2 -11.53 17.76 1.86
C LEU A 2 -11.22 16.33 2.33
N GLU A 3 -12.02 15.36 1.91
CA GLU A 3 -11.87 13.96 2.28
C GLU A 3 -11.73 13.11 1.01
N ILE A 4 -10.63 12.37 0.90
CA ILE A 4 -10.40 11.41 -0.17
C ILE A 4 -10.67 10.01 0.40
N LYS A 5 -11.61 9.30 -0.21
CA LYS A 5 -11.92 7.89 0.10
C LYS A 5 -11.51 7.02 -1.07
N ILE A 6 -10.57 6.12 -0.83
CA ILE A 6 -10.17 5.10 -1.80
C ILE A 6 -10.84 3.80 -1.37
N ASP A 7 -11.65 3.23 -2.25
CA ASP A 7 -12.33 1.98 -1.96
C ASP A 7 -11.39 0.77 -2.07
N LYS A 8 -11.80 -0.33 -1.43
CA LYS A 8 -11.13 -1.62 -1.52
C LYS A 8 -10.86 -2.06 -2.95
N LYS A 9 -11.78 -1.82 -3.89
CA LYS A 9 -11.64 -2.29 -5.28
C LYS A 9 -10.45 -1.62 -5.97
N MET A 10 -10.29 -0.32 -5.80
CA MET A 10 -9.18 0.44 -6.35
C MET A 10 -7.85 0.03 -5.69
N ILE A 11 -7.86 -0.28 -4.40
CA ILE A 11 -6.67 -0.76 -3.69
C ILE A 11 -6.29 -2.17 -4.16
N MET A 12 -7.27 -3.04 -4.38
CA MET A 12 -7.08 -4.35 -4.99
C MET A 12 -6.44 -4.23 -6.38
N ASP A 13 -6.92 -3.31 -7.21
CA ASP A 13 -6.34 -3.08 -8.53
C ASP A 13 -4.89 -2.58 -8.48
N LEU A 14 -4.58 -1.72 -7.51
CA LEU A 14 -3.20 -1.28 -7.26
C LEU A 14 -2.31 -2.45 -6.81
N LEU A 15 -2.75 -3.22 -5.81
CA LEU A 15 -2.03 -4.41 -5.36
C LEU A 15 -1.80 -5.37 -6.53
N ASN A 16 -2.84 -5.67 -7.31
CA ASN A 16 -2.76 -6.52 -8.51
C ASN A 16 -1.73 -6.02 -9.53
N LYS A 17 -1.63 -4.70 -9.73
CA LYS A 17 -0.56 -4.13 -10.57
C LYS A 17 0.82 -4.37 -9.96
N PHE A 18 1.01 -4.18 -8.67
CA PHE A 18 2.29 -4.51 -8.01
C PHE A 18 2.68 -5.98 -8.20
N ILE A 19 1.71 -6.89 -8.11
CA ILE A 19 1.93 -8.33 -8.28
C ILE A 19 2.30 -8.71 -9.71
N LYS A 20 1.85 -7.95 -10.71
CA LYS A 20 2.29 -8.18 -12.11
C LYS A 20 3.80 -8.06 -12.27
N TYR A 21 4.48 -7.29 -11.44
CA TYR A 21 5.94 -7.12 -11.46
C TYR A 21 6.71 -8.19 -10.67
N THR A 22 6.01 -9.12 -10.01
CA THR A 22 6.64 -10.23 -9.30
C THR A 22 7.14 -11.28 -10.29
N SER A 23 8.33 -11.82 -10.04
CA SER A 23 8.95 -12.87 -10.87
C SER A 23 8.40 -14.27 -10.55
N SER A 24 7.53 -14.39 -9.56
CA SER A 24 7.04 -15.66 -9.06
C SER A 24 5.57 -15.86 -9.40
N ASP A 25 5.28 -16.88 -10.21
CA ASP A 25 3.90 -17.35 -10.44
C ASP A 25 3.18 -17.71 -9.15
N PHE A 26 3.93 -18.04 -8.08
CA PHE A 26 3.41 -18.29 -6.76
C PHE A 26 2.78 -17.04 -6.12
N ILE A 27 3.43 -15.87 -6.18
CA ILE A 27 2.82 -14.63 -5.67
C ILE A 27 1.61 -14.23 -6.50
N ARG A 28 1.70 -14.37 -7.84
CA ARG A 28 0.55 -14.14 -8.73
C ARG A 28 -0.62 -15.02 -8.36
N LYS A 29 -0.39 -16.32 -8.14
CA LYS A 29 -1.43 -17.26 -7.69
C LYS A 29 -1.92 -16.95 -6.27
N ILE A 30 -1.06 -16.53 -5.36
CA ILE A 30 -1.41 -16.16 -3.98
C ILE A 30 -2.42 -15.01 -3.97
N PHE A 31 -2.14 -13.95 -4.70
CA PHE A 31 -3.03 -12.79 -4.71
C PHE A 31 -4.24 -12.97 -5.63
N ASN A 32 -4.10 -13.68 -6.75
CA ASN A 32 -5.26 -14.05 -7.57
C ASN A 32 -6.20 -15.02 -6.83
N ALA A 33 -5.68 -15.87 -5.94
CA ALA A 33 -6.44 -16.75 -5.06
C ALA A 33 -6.72 -16.13 -3.68
N SER A 34 -6.43 -14.83 -3.49
CA SER A 34 -6.64 -14.17 -2.20
C SER A 34 -8.13 -14.20 -1.88
N THR A 35 -8.47 -15.07 -0.93
CA THR A 35 -9.85 -15.40 -0.60
C THR A 35 -10.45 -14.34 0.31
N LYS A 36 -9.62 -13.57 1.03
CA LYS A 36 -10.04 -12.41 1.85
C LYS A 36 -8.93 -11.37 1.97
N ILE A 37 -9.22 -10.14 1.57
CA ILE A 37 -8.47 -8.93 1.94
C ILE A 37 -9.38 -8.08 2.84
N SER A 38 -8.86 -7.54 3.93
CA SER A 38 -9.62 -6.72 4.87
C SER A 38 -8.79 -5.56 5.39
N PHE A 39 -9.43 -4.42 5.62
CA PHE A 39 -8.79 -3.22 6.15
C PHE A 39 -9.22 -3.06 7.59
N LYS A 40 -8.28 -3.22 8.52
CA LYS A 40 -8.54 -3.17 9.95
C LYS A 40 -7.36 -2.53 10.68
N GLU A 41 -7.65 -1.64 11.63
CA GLU A 41 -6.64 -1.10 12.56
C GLU A 41 -5.40 -0.52 11.84
N ASN A 42 -5.59 0.29 10.79
CA ASN A 42 -4.50 0.87 9.99
C ASN A 42 -3.60 -0.18 9.32
N SER A 43 -4.14 -1.38 9.09
CA SER A 43 -3.50 -2.46 8.35
C SER A 43 -4.40 -3.02 7.25
N ILE A 44 -3.76 -3.44 6.16
CA ILE A 44 -4.35 -4.26 5.11
C ILE A 44 -3.94 -5.69 5.42
N GLU A 45 -4.89 -6.52 5.81
CA GLU A 45 -4.68 -7.95 6.00
C GLU A 45 -5.01 -8.71 4.71
N ILE A 46 -4.10 -9.58 4.30
CA ILE A 46 -4.22 -10.40 3.09
C ILE A 46 -4.13 -11.86 3.52
N LYS A 47 -5.24 -12.59 3.43
CA LYS A 47 -5.29 -14.02 3.75
C LYS A 47 -5.30 -14.86 2.48
N VAL A 48 -4.37 -15.79 2.40
CA VAL A 48 -4.22 -16.70 1.25
C VAL A 48 -4.00 -18.12 1.76
N PHE A 49 -4.98 -19.00 1.55
CA PHE A 49 -5.03 -20.33 2.16
C PHE A 49 -4.80 -20.25 3.69
N PHE A 50 -3.67 -20.78 4.17
CA PHE A 50 -3.26 -20.78 5.58
C PHE A 50 -2.31 -19.63 5.94
N LEU A 51 -1.82 -18.89 4.95
CA LEU A 51 -0.86 -17.80 5.13
C LEU A 51 -1.60 -16.49 5.39
N LYS A 52 -1.08 -15.71 6.34
CA LYS A 52 -1.56 -14.37 6.68
C LYS A 52 -0.47 -13.35 6.43
N TYR A 53 -0.75 -12.39 5.57
CA TYR A 53 0.13 -11.27 5.30
C TYR A 53 -0.51 -9.95 5.72
N TYR A 54 0.31 -8.94 5.98
CA TYR A 54 -0.14 -7.61 6.33
C TYR A 54 0.69 -6.51 5.68
N ILE A 55 0.06 -5.35 5.50
CA ILE A 55 0.71 -4.07 5.22
C ILE A 55 0.12 -3.05 6.19
N LYS A 56 0.93 -2.48 7.08
CA LYS A 56 0.51 -1.56 8.14
C LYS A 56 1.11 -0.18 7.91
N ILE A 57 0.34 0.88 8.16
CA ILE A 57 0.85 2.24 8.15
C ILE A 57 1.91 2.37 9.24
N HIS A 58 3.13 2.76 8.86
CA HIS A 58 4.20 3.07 9.82
C HIS A 58 4.36 4.57 10.01
N LYS A 59 4.49 5.30 8.89
CA LYS A 59 4.65 6.75 8.90
C LYS A 59 4.08 7.35 7.63
N ILE A 60 3.41 8.48 7.80
CA ILE A 60 2.79 9.23 6.70
C ILE A 60 3.44 10.63 6.70
N PRO A 61 3.75 11.21 5.54
CA PRO A 61 4.28 12.56 5.47
C PRO A 61 3.25 13.59 5.94
N PHE A 62 3.73 14.79 6.29
CA PHE A 62 2.85 15.88 6.73
C PHE A 62 2.01 16.47 5.59
N THR A 63 2.48 16.33 4.34
CA THR A 63 1.78 16.80 3.13
C THR A 63 1.49 15.63 2.21
N LEU A 64 0.67 15.83 1.17
CA LEU A 64 0.38 14.78 0.18
C LEU A 64 1.65 14.28 -0.53
N SER A 65 2.69 15.10 -0.59
CA SER A 65 4.01 14.74 -1.11
C SER A 65 4.96 14.26 -0.02
N GLY A 66 5.87 13.35 -0.37
CA GLY A 66 6.89 12.85 0.54
C GLY A 66 6.98 11.32 0.54
N VAL A 67 7.53 10.77 1.63
CA VAL A 67 7.77 9.35 1.79
C VAL A 67 6.69 8.75 2.68
N TYR A 68 5.87 7.87 2.10
CA TYR A 68 4.92 7.04 2.83
C TYR A 68 5.62 5.75 3.20
N GLU A 69 5.62 5.41 4.48
CA GLU A 69 6.31 4.25 5.02
C GLU A 69 5.28 3.25 5.54
N PHE A 70 5.39 2.01 5.05
CA PHE A 70 4.52 0.91 5.45
C PHE A 70 5.37 -0.24 5.96
N GLU A 71 4.91 -0.88 7.03
CA GLU A 71 5.48 -2.14 7.52
C GLU A 71 4.75 -3.33 6.91
N HIS A 72 5.46 -4.40 6.57
CA HIS A 72 4.84 -5.60 6.00
C HIS A 72 5.58 -6.88 6.40
N ASN A 73 4.89 -8.02 6.26
CA ASN A 73 5.50 -9.35 6.30
C ASN A 73 5.39 -10.09 4.95
N LEU A 74 5.15 -9.36 3.86
CA LEU A 74 5.08 -9.93 2.50
C LEU A 74 6.37 -10.70 2.15
N PRO A 75 6.29 -11.77 1.33
CA PRO A 75 7.43 -12.57 0.91
C PRO A 75 8.25 -11.84 -0.17
N ILE A 76 8.87 -10.72 0.21
CA ILE A 76 9.52 -9.78 -0.71
C ILE A 76 10.74 -10.34 -1.44
N TYR A 77 11.32 -11.43 -0.93
CA TYR A 77 12.42 -12.16 -1.58
C TYR A 77 12.01 -12.74 -2.94
N LEU A 78 10.71 -12.87 -3.21
CA LEU A 78 10.15 -13.31 -4.49
C LEU A 78 9.82 -12.15 -5.45
N ILE A 79 10.02 -10.90 -5.04
CA ILE A 79 9.73 -9.71 -5.84
C ILE A 79 11.00 -9.29 -6.60
N ASN A 80 10.88 -9.11 -7.92
CA ASN A 80 11.98 -8.55 -8.70
C ASN A 80 12.06 -7.04 -8.47
N LYS A 81 12.97 -6.63 -7.59
CA LYS A 81 13.15 -5.21 -7.21
C LYS A 81 13.48 -4.31 -8.41
N ASN A 82 14.15 -4.83 -9.45
CA ASN A 82 14.52 -4.07 -10.64
C ASN A 82 13.31 -3.73 -11.53
N LYS A 83 12.18 -4.40 -11.34
CA LYS A 83 10.93 -4.15 -12.06
C LYS A 83 9.94 -3.30 -11.27
N LEU A 84 10.28 -2.90 -10.04
CA LEU A 84 9.43 -2.02 -9.26
C LEU A 84 9.39 -0.63 -9.89
N PRO A 85 8.27 0.10 -9.79
CA PRO A 85 8.24 1.50 -10.17
C PRO A 85 9.30 2.29 -9.39
N GLN A 86 9.95 3.26 -10.04
CA GLN A 86 11.06 4.03 -9.47
C GLN A 86 10.72 4.74 -8.15
N ASN A 87 9.43 4.99 -7.92
CA ASN A 87 8.93 5.65 -6.73
C ASN A 87 8.55 4.67 -5.61
N ILE A 88 8.80 3.36 -5.75
CA ILE A 88 8.65 2.38 -4.69
C ILE A 88 10.00 1.73 -4.37
N LEU A 89 10.35 1.73 -3.09
CA LEU A 89 11.49 1.00 -2.55
C LEU A 89 10.99 -0.03 -1.53
N ILE A 90 11.55 -1.23 -1.58
CA ILE A 90 11.25 -2.30 -0.61
C ILE A 90 12.55 -2.74 0.05
N ASP A 91 12.63 -2.51 1.35
CA ASP A 91 13.76 -2.93 2.18
C ASP A 91 13.26 -3.71 3.41
N LYS A 92 13.74 -4.95 3.55
CA LYS A 92 13.35 -5.89 4.63
C LYS A 92 11.82 -5.98 4.85
N ASN A 93 11.32 -5.40 5.92
CA ASN A 93 9.91 -5.38 6.31
C ASN A 93 9.26 -4.01 6.08
N LYS A 94 9.88 -3.14 5.27
CA LYS A 94 9.40 -1.79 4.96
C LYS A 94 9.19 -1.61 3.46
N ILE A 95 8.04 -1.03 3.12
CA ILE A 95 7.74 -0.46 1.79
C ILE A 95 7.76 1.06 1.93
N TYR A 96 8.52 1.71 1.07
CA TYR A 96 8.58 3.15 0.94
C TYR A 96 7.94 3.53 -0.39
N ILE A 97 6.95 4.41 -0.35
CA ILE A 97 6.34 4.99 -1.55
C ILE A 97 6.66 6.48 -1.56
N TYR A 98 7.47 6.88 -2.53
CA TYR A 98 7.80 8.27 -2.78
C TYR A 98 6.73 8.91 -3.67
N ILE A 99 6.13 9.99 -3.20
CA ILE A 99 5.23 10.82 -4.00
C ILE A 99 5.93 12.15 -4.26
N LYS A 100 6.33 12.37 -5.52
CA LYS A 100 6.96 13.62 -5.94
C LYS A 100 5.98 14.79 -5.72
N GLY A 101 6.48 15.83 -5.07
CA GLY A 101 5.72 17.05 -4.85
C GLY A 101 5.51 17.85 -6.12
N ASN A 102 4.34 18.48 -6.21
CA ASN A 102 4.07 19.63 -7.07
C ASN A 102 3.50 20.75 -6.19
N PHE A 103 3.25 21.92 -6.77
CA PHE A 103 2.76 23.09 -6.04
C PHE A 103 1.49 22.77 -5.21
N PHE A 104 0.60 21.92 -5.70
CA PHE A 104 -0.60 21.53 -4.97
C PHE A 104 -0.29 20.53 -3.85
N THR A 105 0.44 19.46 -4.14
CA THR A 105 0.68 18.37 -3.17
C THR A 105 1.63 18.75 -2.04
N GLN A 106 2.50 19.74 -2.26
CA GLN A 106 3.39 20.28 -1.22
C GLN A 106 2.67 21.23 -0.25
N ASN A 107 1.58 21.87 -0.69
CA ASN A 107 0.80 22.81 0.12
C ASN A 107 -0.50 22.20 0.65
N THR A 108 -0.74 20.91 0.39
CA THR A 108 -1.91 20.19 0.89
C THR A 108 -1.50 19.30 2.05
N TYR A 109 -1.99 19.61 3.25
CA TYR A 109 -1.58 18.96 4.50
C TYR A 109 -2.49 17.76 4.81
N ILE A 110 -1.88 16.68 5.28
CA ILE A 110 -2.61 15.49 5.73
C ILE A 110 -2.93 15.69 7.21
N ASP A 111 -4.23 15.72 7.51
CA ASP A 111 -4.74 15.73 8.87
C ASP A 111 -4.85 14.29 9.40
N THR A 112 -5.39 13.38 8.60
CA THR A 112 -5.57 11.97 8.97
C THR A 112 -5.35 11.06 7.77
N PHE A 113 -4.65 9.95 7.97
CA PHE A 113 -4.53 8.86 6.99
C PHE A 113 -4.75 7.53 7.69
N VAL A 114 -5.85 6.84 7.37
CA VAL A 114 -6.24 5.59 8.05
C VAL A 114 -6.77 4.54 7.09
N PHE A 115 -6.63 3.28 7.48
CA PHE A 115 -7.31 2.16 6.84
C PHE A 115 -8.48 1.74 7.73
N ASP A 116 -9.70 1.94 7.24
CA ASP A 116 -10.91 1.65 8.00
C ASP A 116 -12.07 1.24 7.07
N ASN A 117 -12.90 0.31 7.53
CA ASN A 117 -14.11 -0.14 6.84
C ASN A 117 -13.90 -0.45 5.34
N ASP A 118 -12.85 -1.22 5.03
CA ASP A 118 -12.47 -1.57 3.65
C ASP A 118 -12.17 -0.34 2.75
N LYS A 119 -11.69 0.75 3.35
CA LYS A 119 -11.31 1.99 2.66
C LYS A 119 -9.99 2.54 3.19
N VAL A 120 -9.31 3.31 2.35
CA VAL A 120 -8.28 4.25 2.79
C VAL A 120 -8.94 5.62 2.87
N ILE A 121 -8.86 6.25 4.03
CA ILE A 121 -9.42 7.58 4.27
C ILE A 121 -8.26 8.55 4.48
N ILE A 122 -8.22 9.58 3.63
CA ILE A 122 -7.26 10.67 3.72
C ILE A 122 -8.05 11.95 3.97
N LYS A 123 -7.88 12.57 5.14
CA LYS A 123 -8.45 13.88 5.46
C LYS A 123 -7.38 14.95 5.27
N LEU A 124 -7.76 16.02 4.57
CA LEU A 124 -6.86 17.11 4.22
C LEU A 124 -7.28 18.39 4.96
N LYS A 125 -6.26 19.18 5.34
CA LYS A 125 -6.42 20.50 5.96
C LYS A 125 -6.27 21.61 4.94
#